data_AF-A0A929UUM9-F1
#
_entry.id   AF-A0A929UUM9-F1
#
_cell.length_a   1.000
_cell.length_b   1.000
_cell.length_c   1.000
_cell.angle_alpha   90.00
_cell.angle_beta   90.00
_cell.angle_gamma   90.00
#
_symmetry.space_group_name_H-M   'P 1'
#
loop_
_entity.id
_entity.type
_entity.pdbx_description
1 polymer ?
#
loop_
_entity_poly.entity_id
_entity_poly.type
_entity_poly.pdbx_seq_one_letter_code
_entity_poly.pdbx_strand_id
1 'polypeptide(L)' 'AITIGFQDILAARKIRLGVFRDWHRSVIRQAAYGEISGHFPVTLIQNHPDALIITNRNAAQQPF' A
#
# COMPACT_ATOMS: atom_id res chain seq x y z
N ALA A 1 -12.92 -10.17 14.09
CA ALA A 1 -12.88 -8.78 13.60
C ALA A 1 -13.82 -8.65 12.41
N ILE A 2 -14.50 -7.52 12.25
CA ILE A 2 -15.31 -7.20 11.06
C ILE A 2 -14.44 -6.26 10.19
N THR A 3 -14.34 -6.54 8.88
CA THR A 3 -13.54 -5.75 7.93
C THR A 3 -14.32 -5.50 6.65
N ILE A 4 -14.01 -4.42 5.96
CA ILE A 4 -14.43 -4.19 4.57
C ILE A 4 -13.60 -5.04 3.61
N GLY A 5 -14.15 -5.29 2.43
CA GLY A 5 -13.44 -5.97 1.35
C GLY A 5 -12.48 -5.02 0.63
N PHE A 6 -11.54 -5.61 -0.13
CA PHE A 6 -10.64 -4.81 -0.97
C PHE A 6 -11.38 -4.09 -2.10
N GLN A 7 -12.49 -4.67 -2.59
CA GLN A 7 -13.34 -4.02 -3.58
C GLN A 7 -13.93 -2.70 -3.04
N ASP A 8 -14.36 -2.68 -1.78
CA ASP A 8 -14.88 -1.46 -1.14
C ASP A 8 -13.77 -0.41 -0.97
N ILE A 9 -12.56 -0.83 -0.62
CA ILE A 9 -11.39 0.05 -0.52
C ILE A 9 -11.07 0.67 -1.89
N LEU A 10 -11.10 -0.13 -2.95
CA LEU A 10 -10.81 0.32 -4.33
C LEU A 10 -11.91 1.22 -4.92
N ALA A 11 -13.13 1.17 -4.38
CA ALA A 11 -14.22 2.06 -4.77
C ALA A 11 -14.10 3.47 -4.15
N ALA A 12 -13.17 3.69 -3.21
CA ALA A 12 -12.95 4.99 -2.61
C ALA A 12 -12.49 6.01 -3.66
N ARG A 13 -12.93 7.27 -3.57
CA ARG A 13 -12.45 8.33 -4.48
C ARG A 13 -10.94 8.57 -4.37
N LYS A 14 -10.35 8.33 -3.19
CA LYS A 14 -8.93 8.58 -2.88
C LYS A 14 -8.42 7.52 -1.91
N ILE A 15 -7.24 6.98 -2.19
CA ILE A 15 -6.55 6.04 -1.29
C ILE A 15 -5.27 6.69 -0.77
N ARG A 16 -5.08 6.74 0.55
CA ARG A 16 -3.88 7.28 1.22
C ARG A 16 -3.31 6.26 2.18
N LEU A 17 -2.25 5.57 1.76
CA LEU A 17 -1.61 4.53 2.54
C LEU A 17 -0.51 5.14 3.42
N GLY A 18 -0.78 5.31 4.72
CA GLY A 18 0.20 5.79 5.69
C GLY A 18 1.09 4.67 6.22
N VAL A 19 2.40 4.82 6.11
CA VAL A 19 3.41 3.83 6.54
C VAL A 19 4.50 4.52 7.36
N PHE A 20 4.79 3.97 8.54
CA PHE A 20 5.64 4.67 9.53
C PHE A 20 6.57 3.77 10.34
N ARG A 21 6.40 2.45 10.23
CA ARG A 21 7.24 1.45 10.91
C ARG A 21 8.36 0.96 10.00
N ASP A 22 9.46 0.59 10.62
CA ASP A 22 10.68 0.06 10.00
C ASP A 22 10.43 -1.19 9.15
N TRP A 23 9.62 -2.13 9.62
CA TRP A 23 9.29 -3.34 8.86
C TRP A 23 8.48 -3.08 7.57
N HIS A 24 7.89 -1.89 7.42
CA HIS A 24 7.18 -1.53 6.18
C HIS A 24 8.11 -1.19 5.01
N ARG A 25 9.43 -1.08 5.20
CA ARG A 25 10.36 -0.72 4.11
C ARG A 25 10.21 -1.63 2.89
N SER A 26 10.11 -2.94 3.10
CA SER A 26 9.91 -3.93 2.03
C SER A 26 8.47 -3.88 1.49
N VAL A 27 7.48 -3.64 2.36
CA VAL A 27 6.07 -3.50 1.99
C VAL A 27 5.85 -2.33 1.03
N ILE A 28 6.51 -1.19 1.25
CA ILE A 28 6.39 -0.01 0.38
C ILE A 28 6.90 -0.32 -1.03
N ARG A 29 8.05 -1.00 -1.13
CA ARG A 29 8.59 -1.40 -2.43
C ARG A 29 7.67 -2.37 -3.14
N GLN A 30 7.13 -3.36 -2.44
CA GLN A 30 6.18 -4.31 -3.01
C GLN A 30 4.88 -3.61 -3.43
N ALA A 31 4.36 -2.70 -2.60
CA ALA A 31 3.15 -1.94 -2.91
C ALA A 31 3.33 -1.03 -4.13
N ALA A 32 4.50 -0.42 -4.31
CA ALA A 32 4.76 0.53 -5.39
C ALA A 32 5.27 -0.12 -6.70
N TYR A 33 6.01 -1.23 -6.61
CA TYR A 33 6.74 -1.82 -7.75
C TYR A 33 6.54 -3.33 -7.91
N GLY A 34 5.88 -3.99 -6.97
CA GLY A 34 5.63 -5.42 -7.03
C GLY A 34 4.55 -5.77 -8.05
N GLU A 35 4.51 -7.05 -8.43
CA GLU A 35 3.45 -7.59 -9.29
C GLU A 35 2.06 -7.36 -8.67
N ILE A 36 1.13 -6.86 -9.50
CA ILE A 36 -0.25 -6.62 -9.10
C ILE A 36 -0.94 -7.96 -8.92
N SER A 37 -1.21 -8.34 -7.66
CA SER A 37 -1.78 -9.63 -7.33
C SER A 37 -2.59 -9.58 -6.03
N GLY A 38 -3.64 -10.41 -5.97
CA GLY A 38 -4.41 -10.66 -4.75
C GLY A 38 -3.59 -11.35 -3.64
N HIS A 39 -2.44 -11.95 -3.97
CA HIS A 39 -1.52 -12.52 -2.96
C HIS A 39 -0.91 -11.43 -2.06
N PHE A 40 -0.72 -10.22 -2.60
CA PHE A 40 -0.28 -9.06 -1.84
C PHE A 40 -1.22 -7.88 -2.12
N PRO A 41 -2.39 -7.82 -1.44
CA PRO A 41 -3.52 -6.97 -1.85
C PRO A 41 -3.20 -5.48 -2.00
N VAL A 42 -2.23 -4.96 -1.26
CA VAL A 42 -1.80 -3.56 -1.38
C VAL A 42 -1.09 -3.26 -2.72
N THR A 43 -0.79 -4.26 -3.56
CA THR A 43 -0.40 -4.00 -4.95
C THR A 43 -1.60 -3.62 -5.82
N LEU A 44 -2.83 -3.99 -5.45
CA LEU A 44 -4.04 -3.68 -6.22
C LEU A 44 -4.32 -2.18 -6.29
N ILE A 45 -3.86 -1.40 -5.29
CA ILE A 45 -4.04 0.06 -5.29
C ILE A 45 -3.16 0.76 -6.34
N GLN A 46 -2.19 0.07 -6.95
CA GLN A 46 -1.37 0.64 -8.05
C GLN A 46 -2.23 1.07 -9.24
N ASN A 47 -3.32 0.35 -9.52
CA ASN A 47 -4.25 0.67 -10.60
C ASN A 47 -5.26 1.76 -10.24
N HIS A 48 -5.27 2.24 -8.99
CA HIS A 48 -6.23 3.23 -8.55
C HIS A 48 -5.84 4.62 -9.08
N PRO A 49 -6.76 5.36 -9.73
CA PRO A 49 -6.42 6.63 -10.39
C PRO A 49 -5.94 7.72 -9.43
N ASP A 50 -6.28 7.62 -8.14
CA ASP A 50 -5.86 8.55 -7.10
C ASP A 50 -5.39 7.82 -5.83
N ALA A 51 -4.22 7.19 -5.89
CA ALA A 51 -3.57 6.54 -4.75
C ALA A 51 -2.22 7.20 -4.40
N LEU A 52 -1.93 7.36 -3.11
CA LEU A 52 -0.64 7.85 -2.60
C LEU A 52 -0.16 7.00 -1.43
N ILE A 53 1.13 6.69 -1.41
CA ILE A 53 1.83 6.13 -0.27
C ILE A 53 2.52 7.28 0.46
N ILE A 54 2.19 7.47 1.74
CA ILE A 54 2.76 8.52 2.59
C ILE A 54 3.67 7.85 3.60
N THR A 55 4.97 8.10 3.47
CA THR A 55 6.00 7.50 4.32
C THR A 55 6.75 8.54 5.15
N ASN A 56 7.12 8.18 6.37
CA ASN A 56 8.10 8.94 7.14
C ASN A 56 9.54 8.56 6.73
N ARG A 57 10.53 9.26 7.29
CA ARG A 57 11.97 9.01 7.01
C ARG A 57 12.42 7.59 7.40
N ASN A 58 11.81 6.98 8.42
CA ASN A 58 12.16 5.62 8.87
C ASN A 58 11.72 4.55 7.87
N ALA A 59 10.46 4.60 7.44
CA ALA A 59 9.90 3.62 6.51
C ALA A 59 10.42 3.85 5.07
N ALA A 60 10.92 5.04 4.74
CA ALA A 60 11.53 5.35 3.43
C ALA A 60 12.97 4.84 3.24
N GLN A 61 13.59 4.25 4.27
CA GLN A 61 14.96 3.74 4.17
C GLN A 61 15.04 2.50 3.28
N GLN A 62 16.26 2.11 2.91
CA GLN A 62 16.50 0.87 2.19
C GLN A 62 15.88 -0.31 2.97
N PRO A 63 15.10 -1.17 2.30
CA PRO A 63 14.61 -2.40 2.91
C PRO A 63 15.76 -3.34 3.25
N PHE A 64 15.54 -4.14 4.28
CA PHE A 64 16.43 -5.22 4.70
C PHE A 64 16.40 -6.37 3.70
#